data_AF-T1A1M6-F1
#
_entry.id   AF-T1A1M6-F1
#
_cell.length_a   1.000
_cell.length_b   1.000
_cell.length_c   1.000
_cell.angle_alpha   90.00
_cell.angle_beta   90.00
_cell.angle_gamma   90.00
#
_symmetry.space_group_name_H-M   'P 1'
#
loop_
_entity.id
_entity.type
_entity.pdbx_description
1 polymer ?
#
loop_
_entity_poly.entity_id
_entity_poly.type
_entity_poly.pdbx_seq_one_letter_code
_entity_poly.pdbx_strand_id
1 'polypeptide(L)'
;EMIVTIYATLGIFLMLAARDPLANRSLIWFTVWSSVAHGGVMAVQSFDGDHNMGHLGGDVLALFAVAAVFALLAPRGAQAAAR
;
A
#
# COMPACT_ATOMS: atom_id res chain seq x y z
N GLU A 1 -13.26 -7.42 -11.55
CA GLU A 1 -13.68 -8.74 -12.08
C GLU A 1 -12.58 -9.64 -12.69
N MET A 2 -11.29 -9.34 -12.56
CA MET A 2 -10.21 -10.36 -12.61
C MET A 2 -9.26 -10.21 -11.41
N ILE A 3 -9.01 -8.95 -11.04
CA ILE A 3 -8.19 -8.58 -9.88
C ILE A 3 -8.73 -9.16 -8.55
N VAL A 4 -10.06 -9.25 -8.39
CA VAL A 4 -10.71 -9.79 -7.18
C VAL A 4 -10.35 -11.26 -6.98
N THR A 5 -10.41 -12.07 -8.05
CA THR A 5 -10.03 -13.50 -8.00
C THR A 5 -8.54 -13.67 -7.68
N ILE A 6 -7.68 -12.81 -8.23
CA ILE A 6 -6.24 -12.81 -7.93
C ILE A 6 -6.01 -12.45 -6.45
N TYR A 7 -6.67 -11.43 -5.91
CA TYR A 7 -6.51 -11.05 -4.50
C TYR A 7 -7.10 -12.07 -3.52
N ALA A 8 -8.22 -12.69 -3.86
CA ALA A 8 -8.81 -13.76 -3.05
C ALA A 8 -7.84 -14.94 -2.91
N THR A 9 -7.26 -15.40 -4.03
CA THR A 9 -6.28 -16.49 -4.00
C THR A 9 -4.98 -16.05 -3.32
N LEU A 10 -4.43 -14.88 -3.67
CA LEU A 10 -3.23 -14.32 -3.03
C LEU A 10 -3.39 -14.19 -1.50
N GLY A 11 -4.56 -13.77 -1.02
CA GLY A 11 -4.87 -13.67 0.40
C GLY A 11 -4.78 -15.01 1.13
N ILE A 12 -5.26 -16.09 0.50
CA ILE A 12 -5.13 -17.45 1.06
C ILE A 12 -3.65 -17.85 1.15
N PHE A 13 -2.87 -17.63 0.08
CA PHE A 13 -1.44 -17.95 0.08
C PHE A 13 -0.66 -17.10 1.10
N LEU A 14 -1.04 -15.85 1.31
CA LEU A 14 -0.45 -14.99 2.34
C LEU A 14 -0.80 -15.46 3.76
N MET A 15 -2.03 -15.91 4.00
CA MET A 15 -2.40 -16.54 5.28
C MET A 15 -1.59 -17.81 5.57
N LEU A 16 -1.30 -18.62 4.54
CA LEU A 16 -0.44 -19.79 4.68
C LEU A 16 1.02 -19.38 4.91
N ALA A 17 1.52 -18.38 4.17
CA ALA A 17 2.87 -17.85 4.30
C ALA A 17 3.14 -17.22 5.67
N ALA A 18 2.11 -16.66 6.33
CA ALA A 18 2.22 -16.08 7.66
C ALA A 18 2.64 -17.11 8.75
N ARG A 19 2.50 -18.42 8.47
CA ARG A 19 2.94 -19.48 9.37
C ARG A 19 4.47 -19.64 9.41
N ASP A 20 5.15 -19.36 8.30
CA ASP A 20 6.61 -19.29 8.21
C ASP A 20 7.03 -18.16 7.25
N PRO A 21 7.04 -16.90 7.75
CA PRO A 21 7.27 -15.74 6.90
C PRO A 21 8.71 -15.67 6.36
N LEU A 22 9.67 -16.31 7.04
CA LEU A 22 11.07 -16.32 6.62
C LEU A 22 11.25 -17.23 5.40
N ALA A 23 10.62 -18.39 5.39
CA ALA A 23 10.59 -19.28 4.23
C ALA A 23 9.83 -18.68 3.04
N ASN A 24 8.85 -17.80 3.29
CA ASN A 24 7.97 -17.23 2.27
C ASN A 24 8.28 -15.75 1.93
N ARG A 25 9.51 -15.27 2.20
CA ARG A 25 9.87 -13.85 2.01
C ARG A 25 9.59 -13.35 0.59
N SER A 26 9.78 -14.19 -0.42
CA SER A 26 9.61 -13.81 -1.84
C SER A 26 8.16 -13.48 -2.15
N LEU A 27 7.20 -14.26 -1.66
CA LEU A 27 5.77 -14.01 -1.85
C LEU A 27 5.33 -12.72 -1.13
N ILE A 28 5.82 -12.50 0.09
CA ILE A 28 5.51 -11.31 0.87
C ILE A 28 6.08 -10.06 0.16
N TRP A 29 7.36 -10.09 -0.22
CA TRP A 29 7.98 -8.99 -0.96
C TRP A 29 7.35 -8.75 -2.34
N PHE A 30 6.95 -9.82 -3.03
CA PHE A 30 6.20 -9.71 -4.27
C PHE A 30 4.88 -8.97 -4.06
N THR A 31 4.13 -9.31 -3.00
CA THR A 31 2.87 -8.63 -2.66
C THR A 31 3.10 -7.14 -2.39
N VAL A 32 4.16 -6.81 -1.64
CA VAL A 32 4.53 -5.41 -1.37
C VAL A 32 4.86 -4.66 -2.66
N TRP A 33 5.82 -5.16 -3.45
CA TRP A 33 6.28 -4.47 -4.66
C TRP A 33 5.20 -4.42 -5.76
N SER A 34 4.41 -5.47 -5.92
CA SER A 34 3.30 -5.48 -6.88
C SER A 34 2.23 -4.46 -6.51
N SER A 35 1.91 -4.30 -5.21
CA SER A 35 0.95 -3.28 -4.74
C SER A 35 1.48 -1.87 -4.98
N VAL A 36 2.76 -1.63 -4.74
CA VAL A 36 3.43 -0.36 -5.05
C VAL A 36 3.39 -0.06 -6.55
N ALA A 37 3.76 -1.03 -7.40
CA ALA A 37 3.74 -0.86 -8.84
C ALA A 37 2.32 -0.62 -9.38
N HIS A 38 1.34 -1.39 -8.90
CA HIS A 38 -0.07 -1.23 -9.28
C HIS A 38 -0.60 0.16 -8.87
N GLY A 39 -0.36 0.57 -7.62
CA GLY A 39 -0.73 1.90 -7.13
C GLY A 39 -0.02 3.03 -7.89
N GLY A 40 1.26 2.85 -8.24
CA GLY A 40 2.01 3.80 -9.05
C GLY A 40 1.43 3.97 -10.45
N VAL A 41 1.08 2.88 -11.12
CA VAL A 41 0.41 2.93 -12.44
C VAL A 41 -0.95 3.60 -12.33
N MET A 42 -1.76 3.25 -11.32
CA MET A 42 -3.06 3.89 -11.08
C MET A 42 -2.91 5.39 -10.81
N ALA A 43 -1.87 5.80 -10.07
CA ALA A 43 -1.57 7.20 -9.81
C ALA A 43 -1.19 7.94 -11.09
N VAL A 44 -0.29 7.39 -11.91
CA VAL A 44 0.08 7.99 -13.22
C VAL A 44 -1.14 8.08 -14.15
N GLN A 45 -1.91 7.01 -14.27
CA GLN A 45 -3.14 7.00 -15.08
C GLN A 45 -4.19 8.00 -14.59
N SER A 46 -4.22 8.31 -13.28
CA SER A 46 -5.11 9.34 -12.73
C SER A 46 -4.71 10.76 -13.13
N PHE A 47 -3.46 11.00 -13.53
CA PHE A 47 -3.00 12.30 -14.04
C PHE A 47 -3.16 12.44 -15.57
N ASP A 48 -3.12 11.34 -16.32
CA ASP A 48 -3.26 11.33 -17.80
C ASP A 48 -4.72 11.20 -18.30
N GLY A 49 -5.67 10.85 -17.43
CA GLY A 49 -7.07 10.59 -17.78
C GLY A 49 -7.97 11.82 -17.72
N ASP A 50 -8.29 12.39 -18.90
CA ASP A 50 -9.20 13.52 -19.16
C ASP A 50 -10.70 13.26 -18.82
N HIS A 51 -11.01 12.50 -17.77
CA HIS A 51 -12.39 12.30 -17.30
C HIS A 51 -12.46 12.23 -15.76
N ASN A 52 -13.05 13.27 -15.16
CA ASN A 52 -13.38 13.45 -13.74
C ASN A 52 -12.24 13.85 -12.77
N MET A 53 -11.55 14.96 -13.09
CA MET A 53 -10.61 15.68 -12.21
C MET A 53 -11.21 16.28 -10.92
N GLY A 54 -12.51 16.14 -10.64
CA GLY A 54 -13.16 16.78 -9.49
C GLY A 54 -13.12 15.98 -8.17
N HIS A 55 -13.11 14.65 -8.22
CA HIS A 55 -13.37 13.82 -7.03
C HIS A 55 -12.16 13.04 -6.49
N LEU A 56 -11.15 12.74 -7.31
CA LEU A 56 -9.99 11.94 -6.91
C LEU A 56 -8.84 12.79 -6.33
N GLY A 57 -8.67 14.03 -6.81
CA GLY A 57 -7.64 14.95 -6.29
C GLY A 57 -7.85 15.29 -4.80
N GLY A 58 -9.11 15.41 -4.37
CA GLY A 58 -9.47 15.65 -2.98
C GLY A 58 -9.21 14.45 -2.07
N ASP A 59 -9.47 13.22 -2.55
CA ASP A 59 -9.33 12.00 -1.74
C ASP A 59 -7.85 11.62 -1.54
N VAL A 60 -7.02 11.80 -2.58
CA VAL A 60 -5.57 11.62 -2.47
C VAL A 60 -4.94 12.65 -1.54
N LEU A 61 -5.32 13.94 -1.64
CA LEU A 61 -4.87 14.97 -0.70
C LEU A 61 -5.34 14.68 0.73
N ALA A 62 -6.56 14.18 0.90
CA ALA A 62 -7.08 13.79 2.22
C ALA A 62 -6.28 12.61 2.81
N LEU A 63 -5.92 11.60 2.02
CA LEU A 63 -5.09 10.49 2.48
C LEU A 63 -3.67 10.94 2.86
N PHE A 64 -3.06 11.84 2.09
CA PHE A 64 -1.76 12.43 2.46
C PHE A 64 -1.84 13.30 3.71
N ALA A 65 -2.91 14.09 3.89
CA ALA A 65 -3.12 14.90 5.09
C ALA A 65 -3.36 14.03 6.33
N VAL A 66 -4.16 12.97 6.22
CA VAL A 66 -4.37 11.98 7.29
C VAL A 66 -3.05 11.28 7.64
N ALA A 67 -2.28 10.86 6.65
CA ALA A 67 -0.95 10.27 6.87
C ALA A 67 0.02 11.24 7.58
N ALA A 68 0.01 12.52 7.23
CA ALA A 68 0.82 13.54 7.90
C ALA A 68 0.40 13.75 9.35
N VAL A 69 -0.91 13.78 9.63
CA VAL A 69 -1.45 13.86 10.99
C VAL A 69 -1.05 12.63 11.82
N PHE A 70 -1.16 11.42 11.25
CA PHE A 70 -0.68 10.20 11.92
C PHE A 70 0.83 10.21 12.16
N ALA A 71 1.64 10.73 11.23
CA ALA A 71 3.08 10.85 11.41
C ALA A 71 3.45 11.87 12.51
N LEU A 72 2.64 12.92 12.70
CA LEU A 72 2.83 13.92 13.75
C LEU A 72 2.37 13.43 15.12
N LEU A 73 1.29 12.66 15.16
CA LEU A 73 0.72 12.10 16.39
C LEU A 73 1.35 10.76 16.80
N ALA A 74 2.09 10.11 15.90
CA ALA A 74 2.85 8.91 16.22
C ALA A 74 3.86 9.22 17.34
N PRO A 75 3.80 8.53 18.49
CA PRO A 75 4.70 8.79 19.60
C PRO A 75 6.14 8.50 19.16
N ARG A 76 6.99 9.52 19.20
CA ARG A 76 8.44 9.45 18.88
C ARG A 76 9.18 8.67 19.96
N GLY A 77 8.98 7.36 20.00
CA GLY A 77 9.61 6.45 20.95
C GLY A 77 10.61 5.50 20.29
N ALA A 78 11.64 6.02 19.60
CA ALA A 78 12.81 5.23 19.20
C ALA A 78 14.05 6.08 18.81
N GLN A 79 14.32 7.19 19.52
CA GLN A 79 15.64 7.85 19.47
C GLN A 79 16.35 7.87 20.83
N ALA A 80 15.92 7.03 21.77
CA ALA A 80 16.63 6.77 23.02
C ALA A 80 17.32 5.41 22.99
N ALA A 81 18.25 5.19 22.04
CA ALA A 81 19.35 4.22 22.16
C ALA A 81 20.25 4.31 20.91
N ALA A 82 21.55 4.53 21.13
CA ALA A 82 22.66 4.43 20.19
C ALA A 82 22.96 5.66 19.29
N ARG A 83 23.41 6.78 19.89
CA ARG A 83 24.84 7.08 20.09
C ARG A 83 25.02 8.42 20.79
#